data_AF-A0A5M8PJ58-F1
#
_entry.id   AF-A0A5M8PJ58-F1
#
_cell.length_a   1.000
_cell.length_b   1.000
_cell.length_c   1.000
_cell.angle_alpha   90.00
_cell.angle_beta   90.00
_cell.angle_gamma   90.00
#
_symmetry.space_group_name_H-M   'P 1'
#
loop_
_entity.id
_entity.type
_entity.pdbx_description
1 polymer ?
#
loop_
_entity_poly.entity_id
_entity_poly.type
_entity_poly.pdbx_seq_one_letter_code
_entity_poly.pdbx_strand_id
1 'polypeptide(L)'
;MADEEPQSLPAVSGCSEDGPLRVITPKANAEVNGAMGADGKCEDTSGGADLQPVQGGGVEGEDEGDPESVAATHGVAPKKKKKKSKSKGQRGLGKPTGFEEYYVDVPVTPEEYNEEQDLYNKSRTFSERIEMAIQRYKAKRNFDSERKDLFDKYMAYGGIDTGPKMFSGGLDANMLAERTAAEIATMTATNFVGADKDREGGSRFVIDFDGVVKGFLSSRLPQIFDTTTEKQAKSYTSIIRNFLNYLLHHDVCPEYKDQINAARATCDLAEKELWSCRQASVWLPGDFNTACSTIFGGYYANMYIGDQDWAKDLDVYKGMSTETAKRIFKTGLAAQATDEVLSAFSAKSREKDLVVVSTTDTGLEVTDIIKADQDVLEMYAALKPSLKPLGRMKAKTWYNPTLPKEDLTEEEKVAAATAPPEIKEYELWVEDEVLEKCFVGMKFDATLRELNCGVLYFDTVIGVHCSFYTLLPNELMIGWREPGPRLPMREKNVDGRIDDTGKEEKDDLDGDGF
;
A
#
# COMPACT_ATOMS: atom_id res chain seq x y z
N MET A 1 -15.00 63.72 -22.85
CA MET A 1 -16.10 63.22 -23.71
C MET A 1 -15.50 62.93 -25.07
N ALA A 2 -15.93 61.85 -25.71
CA ALA A 2 -15.33 61.12 -26.85
C ALA A 2 -14.18 60.19 -26.40
N ASP A 3 -14.38 58.86 -26.36
CA ASP A 3 -14.55 57.87 -27.45
C ASP A 3 -13.21 57.50 -28.10
N GLU A 4 -12.78 56.25 -27.90
CA GLU A 4 -12.05 55.49 -28.92
C GLU A 4 -12.14 53.97 -28.65
N GLU A 5 -12.59 53.25 -29.68
CA GLU A 5 -12.73 51.80 -29.80
C GLU A 5 -11.39 51.05 -29.74
N PRO A 6 -11.37 49.76 -29.36
CA PRO A 6 -10.20 48.91 -29.57
C PRO A 6 -10.19 48.29 -30.98
N GLN A 7 -9.05 48.44 -31.66
CA GLN A 7 -8.74 47.90 -32.98
C GLN A 7 -8.57 46.37 -32.98
N SER A 8 -9.11 45.77 -34.05
CA SER A 8 -9.02 44.37 -34.46
C SER A 8 -7.66 43.97 -35.07
N LEU A 9 -7.25 42.70 -34.89
CA LEU A 9 -6.36 41.97 -35.80
C LEU A 9 -6.82 40.49 -35.91
N PRO A 10 -6.46 39.77 -37.01
CA PRO A 10 -7.44 39.05 -37.84
C PRO A 10 -7.40 37.52 -37.72
N ALA A 11 -8.48 36.90 -38.21
CA ALA A 11 -8.62 35.46 -38.45
C ALA A 11 -8.17 35.05 -39.86
N VAL A 12 -7.49 33.89 -39.99
CA VAL A 12 -7.39 33.05 -41.20
C VAL A 12 -7.15 31.60 -40.72
N SER A 13 -8.17 30.73 -40.65
CA SER A 13 -8.71 29.79 -41.65
C SER A 13 -7.84 28.55 -41.92
N GLY A 14 -8.45 27.35 -41.85
CA GLY A 14 -7.96 26.17 -42.59
C GLY A 14 -8.23 24.82 -41.92
N CYS A 15 -9.33 24.18 -42.32
CA CYS A 15 -9.75 22.84 -41.95
C CYS A 15 -8.78 21.73 -42.41
N SER A 16 -8.72 20.64 -41.63
CA SER A 16 -8.78 19.28 -42.19
C SER A 16 -9.32 18.30 -41.13
N GLU A 17 -10.28 17.51 -41.59
CA GLU A 17 -11.03 16.47 -40.88
C GLU A 17 -10.12 15.29 -40.47
N ASP A 18 -10.32 14.73 -39.28
CA ASP A 18 -9.96 13.34 -38.98
C ASP A 18 -10.96 12.77 -37.95
N GLY A 19 -11.35 11.51 -38.19
CA GLY A 19 -12.66 10.96 -37.83
C GLY A 19 -12.84 10.44 -36.39
N PRO A 20 -13.98 9.77 -36.12
CA PRO A 20 -14.38 9.43 -34.75
C PRO A 20 -13.49 8.33 -34.15
N LEU A 21 -12.97 8.60 -32.95
CA LEU A 21 -12.31 7.62 -32.10
C LEU A 21 -13.29 6.49 -31.75
N ARG A 22 -12.99 5.29 -32.28
CA ARG A 22 -13.72 4.06 -31.98
C ARG A 22 -13.40 3.59 -30.56
N VAL A 23 -14.44 3.52 -29.74
CA VAL A 23 -14.46 2.84 -28.44
C VAL A 23 -14.22 1.34 -28.67
N ILE A 24 -13.13 0.80 -28.10
CA ILE A 24 -12.87 -0.64 -28.07
C ILE A 24 -13.46 -1.19 -26.78
N THR A 25 -14.62 -1.85 -26.88
CA THR A 25 -15.21 -2.68 -25.81
C THR A 25 -14.56 -4.08 -25.81
N PRO A 26 -14.23 -4.68 -24.65
CA PRO A 26 -13.82 -6.08 -24.60
C PRO A 26 -15.01 -7.00 -24.94
N LYS A 27 -14.81 -7.93 -25.89
CA LYS A 27 -15.79 -8.97 -26.23
C LYS A 27 -15.73 -10.13 -25.23
N ALA A 28 -16.91 -10.61 -24.89
CA ALA A 28 -17.17 -11.83 -24.13
C ALA A 28 -16.53 -13.06 -24.81
N ASN A 29 -15.94 -13.94 -23.99
CA ASN A 29 -15.42 -15.22 -24.43
C ASN A 29 -16.56 -16.15 -24.87
N ALA A 30 -16.46 -16.63 -26.11
CA ALA A 30 -17.32 -17.63 -26.68
C ALA A 30 -16.82 -19.04 -26.32
N GLU A 31 -17.81 -19.90 -26.07
CA GLU A 31 -17.74 -21.34 -25.85
C GLU A 31 -16.97 -22.08 -26.95
N VAL A 32 -16.24 -23.13 -26.58
CA VAL A 32 -15.81 -24.18 -27.52
C VAL A 32 -16.18 -25.54 -26.94
N ASN A 33 -17.21 -26.14 -27.54
CA ASN A 33 -17.49 -27.58 -27.51
C ASN A 33 -16.64 -28.28 -28.59
N GLY A 34 -16.10 -29.47 -28.32
CA GLY A 34 -15.55 -30.32 -29.38
C GLY A 34 -14.67 -31.49 -28.93
N ALA A 35 -15.28 -32.68 -28.84
CA ALA A 35 -14.77 -33.96 -28.35
C ALA A 35 -13.61 -34.66 -29.11
N MET A 36 -12.83 -35.41 -28.31
CA MET A 36 -12.34 -36.81 -28.45
C MET A 36 -11.29 -37.27 -29.49
N GLY A 37 -10.31 -38.04 -28.96
CA GLY A 37 -9.45 -39.02 -29.63
C GLY A 37 -8.11 -39.21 -28.86
N ALA A 38 -8.09 -39.93 -27.73
CA ALA A 38 -7.68 -41.35 -27.59
C ALA A 38 -6.19 -41.64 -27.94
N ASP A 39 -5.33 -41.79 -26.91
CA ASP A 39 -4.40 -42.93 -26.74
C ASP A 39 -3.55 -42.82 -25.44
N GLY A 40 -3.86 -43.69 -24.46
CA GLY A 40 -2.92 -44.65 -23.86
C GLY A 40 -1.78 -44.27 -22.89
N LYS A 41 -2.04 -44.52 -21.58
CA LYS A 41 -1.15 -44.95 -20.45
C LYS A 41 -0.15 -43.94 -19.83
N CYS A 42 -0.33 -43.46 -18.59
CA CYS A 42 -0.31 -44.07 -17.24
C CYS A 42 1.10 -44.39 -16.70
N GLU A 43 1.55 -43.65 -15.66
CA GLU A 43 1.88 -44.22 -14.34
C GLU A 43 1.95 -43.14 -13.24
N ASP A 44 1.40 -43.51 -12.08
CA ASP A 44 1.12 -42.74 -10.85
C ASP A 44 2.35 -42.49 -9.97
N THR A 45 2.28 -41.49 -9.07
CA THR A 45 2.19 -41.74 -7.62
C THR A 45 1.99 -40.45 -6.82
N SER A 46 0.96 -40.49 -5.98
CA SER A 46 0.55 -39.50 -4.98
C SER A 46 1.29 -39.70 -3.65
N GLY A 47 1.28 -38.67 -2.80
CA GLY A 47 1.67 -38.78 -1.39
C GLY A 47 1.69 -37.44 -0.67
N GLY A 48 0.56 -37.06 -0.06
CA GLY A 48 0.48 -36.03 0.97
C GLY A 48 0.67 -36.61 2.37
N ALA A 49 1.02 -35.77 3.35
CA ALA A 49 0.90 -36.09 4.77
C ALA A 49 0.72 -34.83 5.63
N ASP A 50 -0.28 -34.92 6.50
CA ASP A 50 -0.69 -34.05 7.60
C ASP A 50 0.40 -33.78 8.64
N LEU A 51 0.30 -32.61 9.32
CA LEU A 51 0.89 -32.41 10.64
C LEU A 51 -0.03 -31.57 11.53
N GLN A 52 -0.40 -32.12 12.68
CA GLN A 52 -0.95 -31.44 13.84
C GLN A 52 -0.39 -32.08 15.14
N PRO A 53 -0.55 -31.45 16.33
CA PRO A 53 0.58 -31.04 17.18
C PRO A 53 0.71 -31.81 18.50
N VAL A 54 1.78 -31.57 19.26
CA VAL A 54 1.98 -32.15 20.62
C VAL A 54 2.55 -31.09 21.61
N GLN A 55 1.74 -30.73 22.61
CA GLN A 55 2.14 -30.37 23.99
C GLN A 55 2.39 -31.70 24.76
N GLY A 56 3.18 -31.90 25.82
CA GLY A 56 3.89 -31.09 26.81
C GLY A 56 4.06 -31.98 28.08
N GLY A 57 5.11 -31.73 28.89
CA GLY A 57 5.39 -32.41 30.19
C GLY A 57 6.61 -33.34 30.12
N GLY A 58 7.63 -33.36 31.00
CA GLY A 58 7.80 -32.84 32.36
C GLY A 58 8.31 -33.99 33.23
N VAL A 59 9.40 -33.76 33.99
CA VAL A 59 9.86 -34.41 35.25
C VAL A 59 11.37 -34.78 35.27
N GLU A 60 11.92 -34.48 36.44
CA GLU A 60 13.25 -34.38 37.03
C GLU A 60 14.15 -35.64 36.99
N GLY A 61 15.43 -35.41 37.29
CA GLY A 61 16.40 -36.45 37.66
C GLY A 61 17.83 -35.90 37.77
N GLU A 62 18.19 -35.51 38.99
CA GLU A 62 19.54 -35.18 39.46
C GLU A 62 20.49 -36.39 39.36
N ASP A 63 21.78 -36.18 39.09
CA ASP A 63 22.84 -36.81 39.90
C ASP A 63 24.18 -36.08 39.78
N GLU A 64 24.79 -35.85 40.94
CA GLU A 64 26.11 -35.29 41.16
C GLU A 64 27.21 -36.37 40.98
N GLY A 65 28.47 -35.96 40.77
CA GLY A 65 29.59 -36.88 40.99
C GLY A 65 30.88 -36.56 40.23
N ASP A 66 31.61 -35.54 40.67
CA ASP A 66 33.09 -35.45 40.59
C ASP A 66 33.72 -36.58 41.45
N PRO A 67 35.06 -36.84 41.50
CA PRO A 67 36.18 -36.23 40.78
C PRO A 67 37.33 -37.20 40.37
N GLU A 68 38.34 -36.61 39.72
CA GLU A 68 39.79 -36.90 39.77
C GLU A 68 40.34 -38.33 39.58
N SER A 69 41.23 -38.50 38.58
CA SER A 69 42.62 -38.87 38.90
C SER A 69 43.60 -38.64 37.74
N VAL A 70 44.76 -38.14 38.16
CA VAL A 70 46.01 -37.83 37.47
C VAL A 70 46.68 -39.04 36.81
N ALA A 71 47.34 -38.82 35.66
CA ALA A 71 48.72 -39.25 35.41
C ALA A 71 49.23 -38.81 34.03
N ALA A 72 50.43 -38.23 34.04
CA ALA A 72 51.18 -37.76 32.89
C ALA A 72 51.75 -38.90 32.02
N THR A 73 52.03 -38.62 30.73
CA THR A 73 53.25 -39.07 30.04
C THR A 73 53.45 -38.32 28.71
N HIS A 74 54.72 -38.13 28.36
CA HIS A 74 55.26 -37.28 27.30
C HIS A 74 54.92 -37.66 25.86
N GLY A 75 54.64 -36.63 25.04
CA GLY A 75 55.48 -36.25 23.90
C GLY A 75 55.35 -37.00 22.58
N VAL A 76 54.52 -36.50 21.66
CA VAL A 76 54.80 -36.51 20.20
C VAL A 76 54.18 -35.25 19.56
N ALA A 77 54.99 -34.48 18.85
CA ALA A 77 54.59 -33.23 18.18
C ALA A 77 53.61 -33.47 17.01
N PRO A 78 52.48 -32.73 16.90
CA PRO A 78 51.63 -32.79 15.72
C PRO A 78 51.93 -31.67 14.72
N LYS A 79 52.09 -32.08 13.46
CA LYS A 79 52.22 -31.25 12.26
C LYS A 79 51.15 -30.14 12.21
N LYS A 80 51.56 -28.91 11.87
CA LYS A 80 50.67 -27.76 11.64
C LYS A 80 49.59 -28.11 10.59
N LYS A 81 48.36 -28.35 11.04
CA LYS A 81 47.17 -28.36 10.17
C LYS A 81 46.90 -26.91 9.73
N LYS A 82 46.86 -26.67 8.41
CA LYS A 82 46.37 -25.42 7.82
C LYS A 82 44.96 -25.15 8.35
N LYS A 83 44.74 -24.00 8.99
CA LYS A 83 43.40 -23.50 9.35
C LYS A 83 42.61 -23.33 8.05
N LYS A 84 41.59 -24.17 7.84
CA LYS A 84 40.54 -23.90 6.85
C LYS A 84 39.88 -22.57 7.23
N SER A 85 39.96 -21.58 6.35
CA SER A 85 39.22 -20.33 6.52
C SER A 85 37.73 -20.64 6.54
N LYS A 86 37.04 -20.24 7.62
CA LYS A 86 35.57 -20.30 7.67
C LYS A 86 35.00 -19.52 6.48
N SER A 87 34.03 -20.12 5.79
CA SER A 87 33.33 -19.52 4.66
C SER A 87 32.66 -18.20 5.07
N LYS A 88 32.58 -17.25 4.12
CA LYS A 88 32.02 -15.90 4.33
C LYS A 88 30.60 -15.90 4.92
N GLY A 89 29.85 -17.00 4.84
CA GLY A 89 28.47 -17.11 5.34
C GLY A 89 28.30 -17.13 6.86
N GLN A 90 29.36 -17.34 7.66
CA GLN A 90 29.27 -17.30 9.14
C GLN A 90 29.71 -15.97 9.78
N ARG A 91 30.14 -14.98 8.99
CA ARG A 91 30.50 -13.66 9.51
C ARG A 91 29.24 -12.80 9.64
N GLY A 92 28.52 -12.91 10.76
CA GLY A 92 27.40 -12.01 11.05
C GLY A 92 26.18 -12.67 11.69
N LEU A 93 26.12 -14.01 11.78
CA LEU A 93 25.08 -14.67 12.58
C LEU A 93 25.21 -14.23 14.05
N GLY A 94 24.20 -13.50 14.53
CA GLY A 94 24.12 -13.04 15.92
C GLY A 94 24.57 -11.59 16.17
N LYS A 95 24.97 -10.83 15.14
CA LYS A 95 25.13 -9.37 15.31
C LYS A 95 23.75 -8.69 15.25
N PRO A 96 23.48 -7.71 16.13
CA PRO A 96 22.23 -6.95 16.06
C PRO A 96 22.14 -6.25 14.70
N THR A 97 20.94 -6.26 14.15
CA THR A 97 20.61 -5.72 12.84
C THR A 97 20.43 -4.20 12.85
N GLY A 98 20.15 -3.63 14.02
CA GLY A 98 19.80 -2.22 14.16
C GLY A 98 18.30 -1.94 14.04
N PHE A 99 17.50 -3.00 13.92
CA PHE A 99 16.04 -2.96 13.77
C PHE A 99 15.32 -3.72 14.89
N GLU A 100 16.03 -4.14 15.94
CA GLU A 100 15.41 -4.74 17.13
C GLU A 100 14.59 -3.69 17.90
N GLU A 101 13.51 -4.12 18.54
CA GLU A 101 12.56 -3.23 19.25
C GLU A 101 13.22 -2.33 20.31
N TYR A 102 14.26 -2.83 20.96
CA TYR A 102 15.03 -2.11 21.98
C TYR A 102 16.41 -1.67 21.48
N TYR A 103 16.63 -1.65 20.16
CA TYR A 103 17.87 -1.16 19.60
C TYR A 103 17.97 0.35 19.82
N VAL A 104 19.05 0.76 20.49
CA VAL A 104 19.41 2.16 20.69
C VAL A 104 20.75 2.38 20.01
N ASP A 105 20.85 3.44 19.22
CA ASP A 105 22.13 3.84 18.65
C ASP A 105 23.14 4.11 19.77
N VAL A 106 24.38 3.70 19.53
CA VAL A 106 25.46 3.96 20.48
C VAL A 106 25.58 5.49 20.65
N PRO A 107 25.75 5.99 21.89
CA PRO A 107 25.98 7.42 22.11
C PRO A 107 27.12 7.93 21.24
N VAL A 108 26.90 9.06 20.57
CA VAL A 108 27.91 9.69 19.70
C VAL A 108 29.16 9.99 20.52
N THR A 109 30.31 9.47 20.11
CA THR A 109 31.57 9.79 20.82
C THR A 109 31.95 11.25 20.56
N PRO A 110 32.76 11.89 21.43
CA PRO A 110 33.20 13.26 21.17
C PRO A 110 33.93 13.44 19.83
N GLU A 111 34.69 12.43 19.41
CA GLU A 111 35.36 12.42 18.10
C GLU A 111 34.35 12.35 16.95
N GLU A 112 33.38 11.44 17.02
CA GLU A 112 32.31 11.33 16.02
C GLU A 112 31.48 12.61 15.96
N TYR A 113 31.19 13.23 17.10
CA TYR A 113 30.43 14.49 17.18
C TYR A 113 31.18 15.65 16.50
N ASN A 114 32.50 15.74 16.73
CA ASN A 114 33.33 16.76 16.08
C ASN A 114 33.41 16.56 14.56
N GLU A 115 33.52 15.31 14.11
CA GLU A 115 33.43 15.01 12.67
C GLU A 115 32.05 15.38 12.11
N GLU A 116 30.97 15.01 12.80
CA GLU A 116 29.60 15.25 12.36
C GLU A 116 29.22 16.74 12.32
N GLN A 117 29.80 17.57 13.21
CA GLN A 117 29.65 19.03 13.19
C GLN A 117 30.07 19.65 11.85
N ASP A 118 31.14 19.14 11.24
CA ASP A 118 31.62 19.61 9.94
C ASP A 118 30.82 19.01 8.77
N LEU A 119 30.34 17.78 8.93
CA LEU A 119 29.60 17.06 7.89
C LEU A 119 28.15 17.54 7.76
N TYR A 120 27.51 17.88 8.87
CA TYR A 120 26.12 18.32 8.93
C TYR A 120 25.98 19.83 9.18
N ASN A 121 27.07 20.57 9.00
CA ASN A 121 27.06 22.01 9.11
C ASN A 121 26.05 22.65 8.15
N LYS A 122 25.25 23.60 8.65
CA LYS A 122 24.24 24.35 7.86
C LYS A 122 24.83 25.13 6.69
N SER A 123 26.14 25.37 6.65
CA SER A 123 26.82 25.97 5.50
C SER A 123 26.81 25.06 4.26
N ARG A 124 26.64 23.75 4.43
CA ARG A 124 26.44 22.78 3.35
C ARG A 124 25.00 22.75 2.91
N THR A 125 24.77 22.40 1.63
CA THR A 125 23.41 22.24 1.12
C THR A 125 22.69 21.11 1.85
N PHE A 126 21.36 21.16 1.86
CA PHE A 126 20.56 20.07 2.43
C PHE A 126 20.87 18.74 1.73
N SER A 127 21.03 18.75 0.40
CA SER A 127 21.32 17.58 -0.42
C SER A 127 22.60 16.88 0.01
N GLU A 128 23.70 17.63 0.21
CA GLU A 128 24.96 17.04 0.67
C GLU A 128 24.80 16.37 2.04
N ARG A 129 24.12 17.05 2.98
CA ARG A 129 23.93 16.53 4.33
C ARG A 129 23.08 15.26 4.36
N ILE A 130 21.96 15.24 3.62
CA ILE A 130 21.06 14.09 3.60
C ILE A 130 21.69 12.88 2.89
N GLU A 131 22.42 13.08 1.78
CA GLU A 131 23.15 12.01 1.10
C GLU A 131 24.17 11.33 2.01
N MET A 132 24.97 12.14 2.71
CA MET A 132 25.96 11.63 3.66
C MET A 132 25.31 10.88 4.83
N ALA A 133 24.20 11.39 5.34
CA ALA A 133 23.43 10.73 6.40
C ALA A 133 22.88 9.37 5.94
N ILE A 134 22.31 9.27 4.74
CA ILE A 134 21.79 8.01 4.19
C ILE A 134 22.91 6.97 4.04
N GLN A 135 24.07 7.38 3.52
CA GLN A 135 25.22 6.48 3.35
C GLN A 135 25.73 5.95 4.71
N ARG A 136 25.90 6.84 5.69
CA ARG A 136 26.33 6.46 7.04
C ARG A 136 25.30 5.60 7.76
N TYR A 137 24.01 5.91 7.63
CA TYR A 137 22.92 5.10 8.15
C TYR A 137 22.95 3.68 7.57
N LYS A 138 23.07 3.55 6.24
CA LYS A 138 23.15 2.24 5.57
C LYS A 138 24.38 1.43 5.98
N ALA A 139 25.50 2.09 6.28
CA ALA A 139 26.70 1.43 6.79
C ALA A 139 26.57 0.94 8.24
N LYS A 140 25.76 1.64 9.07
CA LYS A 140 25.52 1.30 10.48
C LYS A 140 24.41 0.27 10.69
N ARG A 141 23.65 -0.10 9.65
CA ARG A 141 22.51 -1.02 9.73
C ARG A 141 22.74 -2.28 8.90
N ASN A 142 22.19 -3.40 9.36
CA ASN A 142 22.19 -4.65 8.60
C ASN A 142 20.79 -4.88 7.99
N PHE A 143 20.63 -4.48 6.74
CA PHE A 143 19.39 -4.66 6.00
C PHE A 143 19.29 -6.09 5.45
N ASP A 144 18.16 -6.76 5.71
CA ASP A 144 17.74 -7.86 4.84
C ASP A 144 17.17 -7.33 3.52
N SER A 145 16.84 -8.26 2.61
CA SER A 145 16.37 -7.92 1.27
C SER A 145 15.08 -7.09 1.28
N GLU A 146 14.14 -7.42 2.16
CA GLU A 146 12.83 -6.77 2.23
C GLU A 146 12.96 -5.37 2.83
N ARG A 147 13.72 -5.23 3.93
CA ARG A 147 14.00 -3.94 4.56
C ARG A 147 14.73 -3.00 3.61
N LYS A 148 15.69 -3.53 2.85
CA LYS A 148 16.43 -2.75 1.86
C LYS A 148 15.51 -2.24 0.76
N ASP A 149 14.68 -3.12 0.22
CA ASP A 149 13.73 -2.78 -0.85
C ASP A 149 12.72 -1.71 -0.37
N LEU A 150 12.16 -1.88 0.83
CA LEU A 150 11.27 -0.88 1.42
C LEU A 150 11.95 0.46 1.63
N PHE A 151 13.16 0.46 2.20
CA PHE A 151 13.90 1.69 2.44
C PHE A 151 14.25 2.40 1.13
N ASP A 152 14.75 1.68 0.13
CA ASP A 152 15.07 2.27 -1.17
C ASP A 152 13.80 2.80 -1.87
N LYS A 153 12.65 2.10 -1.81
CA LYS A 153 11.38 2.63 -2.35
C LYS A 153 10.86 3.86 -1.60
N TYR A 154 11.03 3.91 -0.28
CA TYR A 154 10.72 5.10 0.52
C TYR A 154 11.62 6.30 0.14
N MET A 155 12.93 6.06 -0.02
CA MET A 155 13.87 7.09 -0.51
C MET A 155 13.46 7.61 -1.89
N ALA A 156 13.16 6.70 -2.84
CA ALA A 156 12.69 7.05 -4.18
C ALA A 156 11.40 7.87 -4.14
N TYR A 157 10.45 7.48 -3.31
CA TYR A 157 9.19 8.22 -3.12
C TYR A 157 9.43 9.64 -2.59
N GLY A 158 10.40 9.82 -1.69
CA GLY A 158 10.83 11.12 -1.18
C GLY A 158 11.65 11.97 -2.17
N GLY A 159 11.86 11.51 -3.40
CA GLY A 159 12.61 12.22 -4.43
C GLY A 159 14.12 11.98 -4.40
N ILE A 160 14.60 10.98 -3.66
CA ILE A 160 16.01 10.56 -3.68
C ILE A 160 16.17 9.52 -4.80
N ASP A 161 17.04 9.79 -5.76
CA ASP A 161 17.29 8.87 -6.85
C ASP A 161 17.97 7.61 -6.32
N THR A 162 17.43 6.44 -6.70
CA THR A 162 17.92 5.13 -6.27
C THR A 162 18.50 4.35 -7.44
N GLY A 163 19.74 3.91 -7.32
CA GLY A 163 20.47 3.19 -8.36
C GLY A 163 21.91 3.69 -8.51
N PRO A 164 22.73 3.05 -9.35
CA PRO A 164 24.06 3.55 -9.65
C PRO A 164 23.97 4.92 -10.35
N LYS A 165 24.78 5.89 -9.91
CA LYS A 165 24.89 7.19 -10.59
C LYS A 165 25.25 6.94 -12.06
N MET A 166 24.53 7.57 -13.00
CA MET A 166 24.73 7.36 -14.46
C MET A 166 26.16 7.61 -14.96
N PHE A 167 26.98 8.32 -14.17
CA PHE A 167 28.39 8.59 -14.47
C PHE A 167 29.39 7.66 -13.74
N SER A 168 28.93 6.63 -13.02
CA SER A 168 29.79 5.66 -12.33
C SER A 168 30.27 4.51 -13.23
N GLY A 169 30.15 4.67 -14.56
CA GLY A 169 30.56 3.67 -15.55
C GLY A 169 32.04 3.34 -15.43
N GLY A 170 32.35 2.22 -14.78
CA GLY A 170 33.70 1.66 -14.69
C GLY A 170 34.60 2.32 -13.66
N LEU A 171 34.22 2.32 -12.38
CA LEU A 171 35.18 2.51 -11.28
C LEU A 171 36.18 1.34 -11.30
N ASP A 172 37.31 1.52 -12.01
CA ASP A 172 38.39 0.54 -12.07
C ASP A 172 39.04 0.40 -10.68
N ALA A 173 39.51 -0.81 -10.35
CA ALA A 173 40.09 -1.11 -9.03
C ALA A 173 41.29 -0.20 -8.69
N ASN A 174 41.98 0.30 -9.72
CA ASN A 174 43.09 1.24 -9.59
C ASN A 174 42.61 2.65 -9.19
N MET A 175 41.45 3.12 -9.66
CA MET A 175 40.90 4.42 -9.26
C MET A 175 40.37 4.43 -7.82
N LEU A 176 39.99 3.27 -7.29
CA LEU A 176 39.55 3.09 -5.90
C LEU A 176 40.73 2.95 -4.93
N ALA A 177 41.91 2.54 -5.40
CA ALA A 177 43.06 2.26 -4.53
C ALA A 177 43.69 3.52 -3.91
N GLU A 178 43.55 4.68 -4.56
CA GLU A 178 44.11 5.96 -4.11
C GLU A 178 43.09 6.84 -3.37
N ARG A 179 41.84 6.39 -3.25
CA ARG A 179 40.74 7.15 -2.64
C ARG A 179 40.55 6.77 -1.18
N THR A 180 40.16 7.75 -0.37
CA THR A 180 39.78 7.53 1.03
C THR A 180 38.49 6.69 1.10
N ALA A 181 38.27 6.01 2.22
CA ALA A 181 37.04 5.23 2.42
C ALA A 181 35.76 6.08 2.25
N ALA A 182 35.80 7.37 2.62
CA ALA A 182 34.70 8.31 2.45
C ALA A 182 34.45 8.67 0.97
N GLU A 183 35.50 8.88 0.18
CA GLU A 183 35.39 9.12 -1.26
C GLU A 183 34.85 7.90 -2.00
N ILE A 184 35.32 6.69 -1.65
CA ILE A 184 34.81 5.44 -2.21
C ILE A 184 33.33 5.26 -1.90
N ALA A 185 32.91 5.51 -0.65
CA ALA A 185 31.51 5.43 -0.25
C ALA A 185 30.63 6.42 -1.03
N THR A 186 31.13 7.63 -1.28
CA THR A 186 30.41 8.65 -2.05
C THR A 186 30.29 8.27 -3.53
N MET A 187 31.36 7.71 -4.14
CA MET A 187 31.37 7.29 -5.55
C MET A 187 30.50 6.05 -5.81
N THR A 188 30.38 5.18 -4.80
CA THR A 188 29.56 3.96 -4.86
C THR A 188 28.15 4.15 -4.29
N ALA A 189 27.80 5.37 -3.91
CA ALA A 189 26.50 5.70 -3.36
C ALA A 189 25.38 5.37 -4.35
N THR A 190 24.37 4.65 -3.85
CA THR A 190 23.20 4.23 -4.62
C THR A 190 21.96 5.05 -4.32
N ASN A 191 22.08 6.05 -3.43
CA ASN A 191 21.02 7.00 -3.09
C ASN A 191 21.63 8.40 -3.17
N PHE A 192 21.05 9.27 -3.97
CA PHE A 192 21.54 10.63 -4.18
C PHE A 192 20.41 11.58 -4.59
N VAL A 193 20.61 12.88 -4.41
CA VAL A 193 19.68 13.91 -4.84
C VAL A 193 20.04 14.32 -6.26
N GLY A 194 19.09 14.19 -7.17
CA GLY A 194 19.25 14.58 -8.57
C GLY A 194 19.52 16.08 -8.74
N ALA A 195 20.33 16.44 -9.73
CA ALA A 195 20.69 17.84 -10.01
C ALA A 195 19.47 18.72 -10.37
N ASP A 196 18.39 18.12 -10.87
CA ASP A 196 17.12 18.78 -11.13
C ASP A 196 16.41 19.24 -9.84
N LYS A 197 16.69 18.55 -8.72
CA LYS A 197 16.08 18.79 -7.41
C LYS A 197 16.89 19.76 -6.54
N ASP A 198 18.17 19.96 -6.87
CA ASP A 198 19.10 20.88 -6.20
C ASP A 198 19.54 22.06 -7.10
N ARG A 199 18.64 22.52 -7.98
CA ARG A 199 18.96 23.52 -9.00
C ARG A 199 19.18 24.91 -8.39
N GLU A 200 20.31 25.51 -8.74
CA GLU A 200 20.64 26.90 -8.43
C GLU A 200 19.62 27.85 -9.11
N GLY A 201 18.93 28.68 -8.32
CA GLY A 201 17.82 29.53 -8.77
C GLY A 201 16.42 29.10 -8.30
N GLY A 202 16.32 28.00 -7.56
CA GLY A 202 15.10 27.53 -6.90
C GLY A 202 14.66 26.15 -7.41
N SER A 203 14.52 25.21 -6.48
CA SER A 203 13.93 23.90 -6.75
C SER A 203 12.41 24.01 -6.84
N ARG A 204 11.78 23.24 -7.72
CA ARG A 204 10.32 23.01 -7.68
C ARG A 204 9.91 22.05 -6.57
N PHE A 205 10.89 21.38 -5.96
CA PHE A 205 10.68 20.43 -4.89
C PHE A 205 10.83 21.12 -3.53
N VAL A 206 9.93 20.76 -2.62
CA VAL A 206 9.93 21.24 -1.24
C VAL A 206 10.35 20.08 -0.34
N ILE A 207 11.15 20.38 0.69
CA ILE A 207 11.52 19.40 1.71
C ILE A 207 10.36 19.27 2.69
N ASP A 208 9.68 18.13 2.65
CA ASP A 208 8.51 17.82 3.48
C ASP A 208 8.59 16.37 3.99
N PHE A 209 9.22 16.18 5.16
CA PHE A 209 9.36 14.85 5.76
C PHE A 209 8.01 14.24 6.14
N ASP A 210 7.11 15.02 6.74
CA ASP A 210 5.82 14.52 7.21
C ASP A 210 4.90 14.19 6.03
N GLY A 211 4.82 15.05 5.01
CA GLY A 211 4.07 14.79 3.79
C GLY A 211 4.54 13.52 3.08
N VAL A 212 5.86 13.34 2.92
CA VAL A 212 6.44 12.14 2.30
C VAL A 212 6.11 10.87 3.08
N VAL A 213 6.19 10.89 4.41
CA VAL A 213 5.81 9.72 5.23
C VAL A 213 4.32 9.44 5.14
N LYS A 214 3.47 10.47 5.22
CA LYS A 214 2.01 10.32 5.06
C LYS A 214 1.68 9.70 3.70
N GLY A 215 2.20 10.25 2.61
CA GLY A 215 1.95 9.74 1.26
C GLY A 215 2.47 8.32 1.06
N PHE A 216 3.71 8.07 1.50
CA PHE A 216 4.30 6.74 1.33
C PHE A 216 3.54 5.68 2.13
N LEU A 217 3.25 5.93 3.41
CA LEU A 217 2.61 4.93 4.26
C LEU A 217 1.12 4.75 3.95
N SER A 218 0.37 5.81 3.65
CA SER A 218 -1.08 5.72 3.45
C SER A 218 -1.52 5.37 2.03
N SER A 219 -0.75 5.77 1.01
CA SER A 219 -1.11 5.58 -0.40
C SER A 219 -0.22 4.55 -1.07
N ARG A 220 1.10 4.74 -1.04
CA ARG A 220 2.01 3.92 -1.83
C ARG A 220 2.22 2.52 -1.26
N LEU A 221 2.61 2.44 0.02
CA LEU A 221 3.02 1.20 0.67
C LEU A 221 1.98 0.08 0.56
N PRO A 222 0.67 0.31 0.80
CA PRO A 222 -0.36 -0.72 0.65
C PRO A 222 -0.49 -1.29 -0.77
N GLN A 223 -0.02 -0.59 -1.80
CA GLN A 223 -0.06 -1.04 -3.20
C GLN A 223 1.12 -1.95 -3.57
N ILE A 224 2.24 -1.88 -2.84
CA ILE A 224 3.51 -2.51 -3.25
C ILE A 224 4.10 -3.47 -2.22
N PHE A 225 3.61 -3.45 -0.98
CA PHE A 225 4.02 -4.36 0.08
C PHE A 225 2.80 -5.01 0.73
N ASP A 226 2.98 -6.24 1.19
CA ASP A 226 1.93 -6.96 1.90
C ASP A 226 1.79 -6.45 3.34
N THR A 227 0.65 -5.84 3.64
CA THR A 227 0.29 -5.38 4.99
C THR A 227 -0.77 -6.26 5.64
N THR A 228 -0.84 -7.55 5.26
CA THR A 228 -1.86 -8.48 5.75
C THR A 228 -1.68 -8.87 7.21
N THR A 229 -0.52 -8.61 7.83
CA THR A 229 -0.29 -8.88 9.25
C THR A 229 0.13 -7.62 10.02
N GLU A 230 -0.25 -7.56 11.30
CA GLU A 230 0.19 -6.49 12.21
C GLU A 230 1.74 -6.41 12.29
N LYS A 231 2.42 -7.56 12.23
CA LYS A 231 3.88 -7.62 12.25
C LYS A 231 4.52 -6.93 11.05
N GLN A 232 3.94 -7.07 9.86
CA GLN A 232 4.41 -6.37 8.65
C GLN A 232 4.22 -4.86 8.81
N ALA A 233 3.03 -4.41 9.21
CA ALA A 233 2.76 -2.98 9.46
C ALA A 233 3.75 -2.37 10.46
N LYS A 234 4.04 -3.07 11.56
CA LYS A 234 5.06 -2.69 12.55
C LYS A 234 6.47 -2.65 11.98
N SER A 235 6.87 -3.70 11.24
CA SER A 235 8.20 -3.78 10.64
C SER A 235 8.46 -2.62 9.68
N TYR A 236 7.50 -2.34 8.80
CA TYR A 236 7.62 -1.34 7.74
C TYR A 236 7.68 0.09 8.28
N THR A 237 6.80 0.43 9.22
CA THR A 237 6.81 1.75 9.88
C THR A 237 8.06 1.94 10.72
N SER A 238 8.55 0.90 11.39
CA SER A 238 9.78 0.92 12.18
C SER A 238 11.04 1.23 11.35
N ILE A 239 11.15 0.73 10.11
CA ILE A 239 12.30 1.01 9.23
C ILE A 239 12.41 2.52 8.94
N ILE A 240 11.28 3.16 8.65
CA ILE A 240 11.22 4.61 8.38
C ILE A 240 11.51 5.39 9.66
N ARG A 241 10.85 5.02 10.77
CA ARG A 241 11.05 5.64 12.09
C ARG A 241 12.51 5.57 12.53
N ASN A 242 13.18 4.43 12.33
CA ASN A 242 14.58 4.22 12.68
C ASN A 242 15.51 5.19 11.93
N PHE A 243 15.24 5.43 10.65
CA PHE A 243 15.97 6.42 9.87
C PHE A 243 15.70 7.85 10.34
N LEU A 244 14.45 8.22 10.61
CA LEU A 244 14.11 9.54 11.15
C LEU A 244 14.75 9.78 12.53
N ASN A 245 14.83 8.75 13.36
CA ASN A 245 15.54 8.79 14.63
C ASN A 245 17.03 9.04 14.43
N TYR A 246 17.64 8.39 13.43
CA TYR A 246 19.04 8.61 13.07
C TYR A 246 19.28 10.07 12.67
N LEU A 247 18.40 10.67 11.86
CA LEU A 247 18.53 12.08 11.47
C LEU A 247 18.51 13.04 12.67
N LEU A 248 17.65 12.77 13.67
CA LEU A 248 17.55 13.57 14.89
C LEU A 248 18.72 13.34 15.83
N HIS A 249 19.18 12.09 15.97
CA HIS A 249 20.27 11.72 16.86
C HIS A 249 21.59 12.38 16.43
N HIS A 250 21.79 12.52 15.12
CA HIS A 250 23.01 13.08 14.52
C HIS A 250 22.88 14.56 14.09
N ASP A 251 21.79 15.23 14.45
CA ASP A 251 21.50 16.64 14.10
C ASP A 251 21.75 16.97 12.63
N VAL A 252 21.32 16.09 11.73
CA VAL A 252 21.64 16.17 10.29
C VAL A 252 21.03 17.43 9.65
N CYS A 253 19.78 17.73 10.01
CA CYS A 253 19.02 18.86 9.49
C CYS A 253 18.10 19.50 10.54
N PRO A 254 18.69 20.19 11.54
CA PRO A 254 17.95 20.83 12.64
C PRO A 254 16.85 21.79 12.20
N GLU A 255 16.99 22.42 11.04
CA GLU A 255 15.97 23.32 10.48
C GLU A 255 14.66 22.61 10.11
N TYR A 256 14.67 21.27 9.97
CA TYR A 256 13.48 20.45 9.71
C TYR A 256 13.11 19.57 10.91
N LYS A 257 13.62 19.86 12.11
CA LYS A 257 13.39 19.05 13.31
C LYS A 257 11.90 18.82 13.61
N ASP A 258 11.08 19.86 13.49
CA ASP A 258 9.63 19.76 13.74
C ASP A 258 8.93 18.87 12.70
N GLN A 259 9.33 18.99 11.43
CA GLN A 259 8.86 18.12 10.33
C GLN A 259 9.26 16.66 10.57
N ILE A 260 10.48 16.39 11.03
CA ILE A 260 10.94 15.02 11.32
C ILE A 260 10.18 14.44 12.53
N ASN A 261 9.90 15.25 13.55
CA ASN A 261 9.09 14.81 14.69
C ASN A 261 7.64 14.51 14.29
N ALA A 262 7.05 15.34 13.43
CA ALA A 262 5.71 15.09 12.87
C ALA A 262 5.70 13.78 12.05
N ALA A 263 6.70 13.58 11.18
CA ALA A 263 6.86 12.35 10.41
C ALA A 263 6.99 11.10 11.31
N ARG A 264 7.72 11.19 12.42
CA ARG A 264 7.80 10.11 13.42
C ARG A 264 6.45 9.81 14.06
N ALA A 265 5.70 10.84 14.45
CA ALA A 265 4.35 10.67 14.98
C ALA A 265 3.41 10.01 13.96
N THR A 266 3.56 10.36 12.67
CA THR A 266 2.86 9.68 11.57
C THR A 266 3.23 8.19 11.49
N CYS A 267 4.50 7.81 11.68
CA CYS A 267 4.87 6.39 11.74
C CYS A 267 4.17 5.66 12.90
N ASP A 268 4.05 6.28 14.08
CA ASP A 268 3.36 5.72 15.25
C ASP A 268 1.86 5.54 15.01
N LEU A 269 1.25 6.49 14.30
CA LEU A 269 -0.14 6.40 13.89
C LEU A 269 -0.36 5.31 12.84
N ALA A 270 0.48 5.29 11.79
CA ALA A 270 0.43 4.32 10.70
C ALA A 270 0.57 2.88 11.19
N GLU A 271 1.42 2.64 12.19
CA GLU A 271 1.61 1.31 12.78
C GLU A 271 0.30 0.68 13.25
N LYS A 272 -0.60 1.51 13.81
CA LYS A 272 -1.92 1.09 14.27
C LYS A 272 -2.94 1.08 13.13
N GLU A 273 -3.01 2.19 12.40
CA GLU A 273 -4.07 2.41 11.42
C GLU A 273 -3.95 1.50 10.19
N LEU A 274 -2.73 1.17 9.72
CA LEU A 274 -2.55 0.28 8.57
C LEU A 274 -3.14 -1.11 8.83
N TRP A 275 -2.91 -1.64 10.02
CA TRP A 275 -3.47 -2.92 10.42
C TRP A 275 -4.99 -2.84 10.60
N SER A 276 -5.49 -1.78 11.22
CA SER A 276 -6.94 -1.55 11.35
C SER A 276 -7.63 -1.39 9.99
N CYS A 277 -7.04 -0.67 9.03
CA CYS A 277 -7.54 -0.58 7.66
C CYS A 277 -7.62 -1.95 6.99
N ARG A 278 -6.60 -2.80 7.16
CA ARG A 278 -6.64 -4.17 6.64
C ARG A 278 -7.77 -4.97 7.27
N GLN A 279 -7.93 -4.93 8.59
CA GLN A 279 -9.04 -5.62 9.25
C GLN A 279 -10.39 -5.07 8.77
N ALA A 280 -10.59 -3.75 8.75
CA ALA A 280 -11.82 -3.14 8.27
C ALA A 280 -12.14 -3.53 6.81
N SER A 281 -11.14 -3.62 5.92
CA SER A 281 -11.34 -4.06 4.53
C SER A 281 -11.86 -5.48 4.38
N VAL A 282 -11.66 -6.33 5.40
CA VAL A 282 -12.13 -7.73 5.42
C VAL A 282 -13.50 -7.84 6.09
N TRP A 283 -13.76 -7.01 7.10
CA TRP A 283 -14.96 -7.11 7.94
C TRP A 283 -16.11 -6.22 7.47
N LEU A 284 -15.83 -5.09 6.82
CA LEU A 284 -16.85 -4.27 6.17
C LEU A 284 -17.37 -5.00 4.91
N PRO A 285 -18.67 -4.89 4.58
CA PRO A 285 -19.67 -4.02 5.21
C PRO A 285 -20.38 -4.61 6.45
N GLY A 286 -20.06 -5.83 6.86
CA GLY A 286 -20.72 -6.52 7.97
C GLY A 286 -21.97 -7.31 7.57
N ASP A 287 -22.53 -8.07 8.51
CA ASP A 287 -23.58 -9.06 8.25
C ASP A 287 -24.92 -8.39 7.90
N PHE A 288 -25.28 -7.29 8.56
CA PHE A 288 -26.52 -6.56 8.33
C PHE A 288 -26.56 -5.90 6.96
N ASN A 289 -25.47 -5.22 6.59
CA ASN A 289 -25.34 -4.60 5.28
C ASN A 289 -25.30 -5.66 4.16
N THR A 290 -24.57 -6.76 4.39
CA THR A 290 -24.58 -7.93 3.49
C THR A 290 -26.00 -8.49 3.35
N ALA A 291 -26.75 -8.63 4.46
CA ALA A 291 -28.12 -9.11 4.45
C ALA A 291 -29.05 -8.19 3.63
N CYS A 292 -28.94 -6.88 3.81
CA CYS A 292 -29.67 -5.88 3.03
C CYS A 292 -29.36 -6.03 1.53
N SER A 293 -28.08 -6.07 1.17
CA SER A 293 -27.62 -6.27 -0.21
C SER A 293 -28.17 -7.58 -0.80
N THR A 294 -28.13 -8.69 -0.06
CA THR A 294 -28.66 -9.98 -0.51
C THR A 294 -30.15 -9.96 -0.82
N ILE A 295 -30.99 -9.32 0.01
CA ILE A 295 -32.45 -9.36 -0.14
C ILE A 295 -33.03 -8.25 -1.03
N PHE A 296 -32.28 -7.16 -1.25
CA PHE A 296 -32.71 -6.00 -2.03
C PHE A 296 -31.97 -5.84 -3.36
N GLY A 297 -31.36 -6.91 -3.88
CA GLY A 297 -30.77 -6.92 -5.23
C GLY A 297 -29.48 -6.09 -5.34
N GLY A 298 -28.64 -6.16 -4.32
CA GLY A 298 -27.33 -5.53 -4.25
C GLY A 298 -26.18 -6.41 -4.76
N TYR A 299 -24.94 -5.99 -4.50
CA TYR A 299 -23.72 -6.71 -4.84
C TYR A 299 -23.72 -8.17 -4.34
N TYR A 300 -24.18 -8.39 -3.10
CA TYR A 300 -24.21 -9.72 -2.48
C TYR A 300 -25.45 -10.55 -2.87
N ALA A 301 -26.29 -10.06 -3.79
CA ALA A 301 -27.43 -10.82 -4.30
C ALA A 301 -26.94 -12.00 -5.16
N ASN A 302 -27.61 -13.15 -5.03
CA ASN A 302 -27.32 -14.38 -5.77
C ASN A 302 -25.90 -14.96 -5.56
N MET A 303 -25.14 -14.49 -4.56
CA MET A 303 -23.82 -15.04 -4.21
C MET A 303 -23.89 -16.25 -3.27
N TYR A 304 -25.09 -16.65 -2.84
CA TYR A 304 -25.27 -17.78 -1.95
C TYR A 304 -25.11 -19.11 -2.69
N ILE A 305 -24.07 -19.87 -2.33
CA ILE A 305 -23.74 -21.18 -2.88
C ILE A 305 -23.90 -22.32 -1.85
N GLY A 306 -24.31 -22.01 -0.61
CA GLY A 306 -24.36 -22.99 0.48
C GLY A 306 -25.28 -24.19 0.24
N ASP A 307 -26.26 -24.06 -0.65
CA ASP A 307 -27.16 -25.15 -1.04
C ASP A 307 -26.59 -26.04 -2.17
N GLN A 308 -25.49 -25.65 -2.78
CA GLN A 308 -24.86 -26.38 -3.87
C GLN A 308 -24.02 -27.54 -3.32
N ASP A 309 -24.21 -28.74 -3.87
CA ASP A 309 -23.52 -29.95 -3.40
C ASP A 309 -21.99 -29.82 -3.50
N TRP A 310 -21.47 -29.20 -4.56
CA TRP A 310 -20.04 -28.98 -4.76
C TRP A 310 -19.42 -27.98 -3.76
N ALA A 311 -20.24 -27.13 -3.12
CA ALA A 311 -19.77 -26.10 -2.21
C ALA A 311 -19.76 -26.55 -0.74
N LYS A 312 -20.32 -27.73 -0.43
CA LYS A 312 -20.44 -28.22 0.96
C LYS A 312 -19.07 -28.44 1.61
N ASP A 313 -18.12 -28.96 0.85
CA ASP A 313 -16.78 -29.31 1.35
C ASP A 313 -15.73 -28.20 1.14
N LEU A 314 -16.11 -27.07 0.54
CA LEU A 314 -15.21 -25.93 0.37
C LEU A 314 -15.14 -25.09 1.65
N ASP A 315 -13.92 -24.79 2.09
CA ASP A 315 -13.63 -23.83 3.16
C ASP A 315 -13.52 -22.41 2.59
N VAL A 316 -14.62 -21.95 1.97
CA VAL A 316 -14.73 -20.61 1.38
C VAL A 316 -16.03 -19.96 1.83
N TYR A 317 -16.09 -18.63 1.78
CA TYR A 317 -17.31 -17.88 2.05
C TYR A 317 -18.41 -18.29 1.06
N LYS A 318 -19.55 -18.77 1.58
CA LYS A 318 -20.65 -19.36 0.78
C LYS A 318 -21.78 -18.39 0.50
N GLY A 319 -21.61 -17.10 0.80
CA GLY A 319 -22.68 -16.11 0.78
C GLY A 319 -23.66 -16.26 1.94
N MET A 320 -24.71 -15.45 1.93
CA MET A 320 -25.77 -15.46 2.94
C MET A 320 -27.10 -15.96 2.35
N SER A 321 -27.74 -16.93 3.01
CA SER A 321 -29.05 -17.42 2.57
C SER A 321 -30.14 -16.35 2.75
N THR A 322 -31.14 -16.34 1.86
CA THR A 322 -32.25 -15.36 1.93
C THR A 322 -33.01 -15.42 3.26
N GLU A 323 -33.15 -16.60 3.87
CA GLU A 323 -33.80 -16.75 5.18
C GLU A 323 -32.99 -16.09 6.30
N THR A 324 -31.68 -16.35 6.33
CA THR A 324 -30.75 -15.75 7.29
C THR A 324 -30.70 -14.24 7.13
N ALA A 325 -30.61 -13.76 5.90
CA ALA A 325 -30.59 -12.33 5.58
C ALA A 325 -31.87 -11.63 6.03
N LYS A 326 -33.05 -12.21 5.77
CA LYS A 326 -34.34 -11.67 6.27
C LYS A 326 -34.39 -11.61 7.79
N ARG A 327 -33.83 -12.59 8.49
CA ARG A 327 -33.79 -12.61 9.95
C ARG A 327 -32.86 -11.52 10.50
N ILE A 328 -31.67 -11.38 9.94
CA ILE A 328 -30.70 -10.34 10.33
C ILE A 328 -31.30 -8.95 10.08
N PHE A 329 -31.83 -8.70 8.88
CA PHE A 329 -32.44 -7.42 8.51
C PHE A 329 -33.57 -7.02 9.48
N LYS A 330 -34.53 -7.92 9.73
CA LYS A 330 -35.65 -7.65 10.64
C LYS A 330 -35.19 -7.41 12.08
N THR A 331 -34.16 -8.12 12.52
CA THR A 331 -33.59 -7.93 13.86
C THR A 331 -32.92 -6.57 13.97
N GLY A 332 -32.11 -6.20 12.98
CA GLY A 332 -31.46 -4.89 12.96
C GLY A 332 -32.47 -3.74 12.91
N LEU A 333 -33.55 -3.91 12.15
CA LEU A 333 -34.66 -2.96 12.14
C LEU A 333 -35.30 -2.82 13.53
N ALA A 334 -35.59 -3.94 14.21
CA ALA A 334 -36.17 -3.89 15.56
C ALA A 334 -35.24 -3.25 16.59
N ALA A 335 -33.92 -3.32 16.39
CA ALA A 335 -32.91 -2.81 17.31
C ALA A 335 -32.56 -1.33 17.08
N GLN A 336 -32.49 -0.87 15.83
CA GLN A 336 -31.90 0.44 15.48
C GLN A 336 -32.87 1.41 14.82
N ALA A 337 -34.00 0.95 14.28
CA ALA A 337 -34.90 1.82 13.53
C ALA A 337 -35.69 2.76 14.45
N THR A 338 -35.88 4.00 14.01
CA THR A 338 -36.82 4.92 14.65
C THR A 338 -38.27 4.47 14.42
N ASP A 339 -39.19 4.99 15.22
CA ASP A 339 -40.62 4.72 15.06
C ASP A 339 -41.12 5.10 13.66
N GLU A 340 -40.58 6.17 13.04
CA GLU A 340 -40.95 6.54 11.67
C GLU A 340 -40.52 5.48 10.65
N VAL A 341 -39.28 5.00 10.75
CA VAL A 341 -38.73 3.97 9.85
C VAL A 341 -39.48 2.65 10.03
N LEU A 342 -39.80 2.25 11.27
CA LEU A 342 -40.60 1.06 11.56
C LEU A 342 -42.02 1.14 11.00
N SER A 343 -42.66 2.30 11.11
CA SER A 343 -43.99 2.56 10.56
C SER A 343 -43.98 2.50 9.03
N ALA A 344 -43.02 3.19 8.39
CA ALA A 344 -42.85 3.18 6.94
C ALA A 344 -42.55 1.76 6.42
N PHE A 345 -41.65 1.03 7.08
CA PHE A 345 -41.36 -0.37 6.75
C PHE A 345 -42.62 -1.25 6.86
N SER A 346 -43.38 -1.10 7.95
CA SER A 346 -44.60 -1.89 8.17
C SER A 346 -45.65 -1.65 7.09
N ALA A 347 -45.84 -0.39 6.66
CA ALA A 347 -46.74 -0.05 5.56
C ALA A 347 -46.27 -0.64 4.23
N LYS A 348 -45.02 -0.35 3.84
CA LYS A 348 -44.44 -0.80 2.55
C LYS A 348 -44.31 -2.32 2.45
N SER A 349 -43.99 -2.99 3.55
CA SER A 349 -43.88 -4.46 3.58
C SER A 349 -45.23 -5.14 3.35
N ARG A 350 -46.33 -4.61 3.92
CA ARG A 350 -47.69 -5.14 3.70
C ARG A 350 -48.14 -4.98 2.24
N GLU A 351 -47.75 -3.89 1.62
CA GLU A 351 -48.04 -3.58 0.22
C GLU A 351 -47.12 -4.34 -0.77
N LYS A 352 -46.10 -5.04 -0.26
CA LYS A 352 -45.02 -5.66 -1.07
C LYS A 352 -44.30 -4.64 -1.97
N ASP A 353 -44.21 -3.40 -1.49
CA ASP A 353 -43.65 -2.24 -2.21
C ASP A 353 -42.30 -1.80 -1.62
N LEU A 354 -41.59 -2.69 -0.91
CA LEU A 354 -40.29 -2.34 -0.35
C LEU A 354 -39.21 -2.41 -1.44
N VAL A 355 -38.69 -1.25 -1.83
CA VAL A 355 -37.75 -1.10 -2.95
C VAL A 355 -36.62 -0.14 -2.61
N VAL A 356 -35.48 -0.31 -3.29
CA VAL A 356 -34.37 0.65 -3.27
C VAL A 356 -34.79 1.89 -4.07
N VAL A 357 -34.68 3.07 -3.49
CA VAL A 357 -35.02 4.36 -4.12
C VAL A 357 -33.81 5.17 -4.53
N SER A 358 -32.67 4.92 -3.90
CA SER A 358 -31.43 5.61 -4.20
C SER A 358 -30.25 4.64 -4.12
N THR A 359 -29.30 4.81 -5.03
CA THR A 359 -27.97 4.20 -5.01
C THR A 359 -26.96 5.32 -5.24
N THR A 360 -25.96 5.43 -4.37
CA THR A 360 -24.97 6.51 -4.43
C THR A 360 -23.58 5.95 -4.17
N ASP A 361 -22.67 6.16 -5.11
CA ASP A 361 -21.24 5.89 -4.93
C ASP A 361 -20.58 7.14 -4.35
N THR A 362 -19.93 7.02 -3.21
CA THR A 362 -19.27 8.14 -2.53
C THR A 362 -18.09 7.68 -1.69
N GLY A 363 -17.09 8.55 -1.55
CA GLY A 363 -16.11 8.42 -0.49
C GLY A 363 -16.70 8.88 0.84
N LEU A 364 -16.28 8.24 1.93
CA LEU A 364 -16.73 8.52 3.29
C LEU A 364 -15.54 8.63 4.24
N GLU A 365 -15.62 9.57 5.17
CA GLU A 365 -14.73 9.68 6.33
C GLU A 365 -15.52 9.41 7.61
N VAL A 366 -15.07 8.44 8.40
CA VAL A 366 -15.66 8.12 9.70
C VAL A 366 -15.46 9.28 10.67
N THR A 367 -16.55 9.76 11.27
CA THR A 367 -16.54 10.89 12.20
C THR A 367 -16.81 10.45 13.64
N ASP A 368 -17.58 9.38 13.83
CA ASP A 368 -17.91 8.84 15.15
C ASP A 368 -18.28 7.36 15.06
N ILE A 369 -18.05 6.63 16.16
CA ILE A 369 -18.38 5.20 16.29
C ILE A 369 -19.12 5.00 17.61
N ILE A 370 -20.36 4.53 17.52
CA ILE A 370 -21.26 4.32 18.65
C ILE A 370 -21.56 2.82 18.74
N LYS A 371 -21.04 2.17 19.78
CA LYS A 371 -21.32 0.77 20.11
C LYS A 371 -22.80 0.56 20.47
N ALA A 372 -23.29 -0.68 20.38
CA ALA A 372 -24.60 -1.06 20.89
C ALA A 372 -24.73 -0.72 22.39
N ASP A 373 -25.88 -0.18 22.79
CA ASP A 373 -26.19 0.06 24.20
C ASP A 373 -26.68 -1.22 24.90
N GLN A 374 -26.86 -1.12 26.22
CA GLN A 374 -27.24 -2.27 27.04
C GLN A 374 -28.58 -2.89 26.61
N ASP A 375 -29.54 -2.07 26.17
CA ASP A 375 -30.87 -2.54 25.77
C ASP A 375 -30.79 -3.32 24.46
N VAL A 376 -29.99 -2.85 23.49
CA VAL A 376 -29.72 -3.58 22.24
C VAL A 376 -28.97 -4.89 22.54
N LEU A 377 -27.96 -4.86 23.42
CA LEU A 377 -27.22 -6.07 23.79
C LEU A 377 -28.13 -7.14 24.43
N GLU A 378 -29.03 -6.74 25.32
CA GLU A 378 -30.00 -7.63 25.95
C GLU A 378 -31.02 -8.18 24.95
N MET A 379 -31.50 -7.36 24.01
CA MET A 379 -32.37 -7.80 22.91
C MET A 379 -31.70 -8.89 22.09
N TYR A 380 -30.45 -8.70 21.67
CA TYR A 380 -29.70 -9.68 20.88
C TYR A 380 -29.39 -10.96 21.66
N ALA A 381 -29.07 -10.84 22.95
CA ALA A 381 -28.79 -11.99 23.83
C ALA A 381 -30.02 -12.92 23.99
N ALA A 382 -31.23 -12.40 23.86
CA ALA A 382 -32.46 -13.18 23.94
C ALA A 382 -32.77 -13.99 22.67
N LEU A 383 -32.12 -13.70 21.53
CA LEU A 383 -32.39 -14.34 20.24
C LEU A 383 -31.56 -15.62 20.03
N LYS A 384 -32.17 -16.65 19.44
CA LYS A 384 -31.50 -17.91 19.05
C LYS A 384 -31.64 -18.16 17.54
N PRO A 385 -30.57 -18.52 16.82
CA PRO A 385 -29.16 -18.46 17.22
C PRO A 385 -28.70 -17.01 17.48
N SER A 386 -27.60 -16.84 18.23
CA SER A 386 -27.07 -15.52 18.59
C SER A 386 -26.73 -14.74 17.32
N LEU A 387 -27.44 -13.63 17.11
CA LEU A 387 -27.10 -12.64 16.10
C LEU A 387 -26.08 -11.65 16.69
N LYS A 388 -25.40 -10.89 15.83
CA LYS A 388 -24.39 -9.91 16.25
C LYS A 388 -25.05 -8.55 16.52
N PRO A 389 -24.86 -7.96 17.70
CA PRO A 389 -25.42 -6.65 18.03
C PRO A 389 -24.95 -5.57 17.05
N LEU A 390 -25.87 -4.69 16.69
CA LEU A 390 -25.58 -3.53 15.83
C LEU A 390 -25.25 -2.31 16.68
N GLY A 391 -24.19 -1.62 16.29
CA GLY A 391 -23.93 -0.24 16.63
C GLY A 391 -24.19 0.69 15.45
N ARG A 392 -23.62 1.90 15.51
CA ARG A 392 -23.77 2.95 14.51
C ARG A 392 -22.41 3.56 14.17
N MET A 393 -22.16 3.70 12.88
CA MET A 393 -21.05 4.46 12.32
C MET A 393 -21.60 5.79 11.79
N LYS A 394 -21.06 6.91 12.27
CA LYS A 394 -21.30 8.21 11.65
C LYS A 394 -20.19 8.53 10.69
N ALA A 395 -20.55 8.92 9.48
CA ALA A 395 -19.59 9.28 8.44
C ALA A 395 -20.03 10.54 7.71
N LYS A 396 -19.08 11.26 7.13
CA LYS A 396 -19.35 12.39 6.23
C LYS A 396 -18.77 12.11 4.86
N THR A 397 -19.27 12.79 3.83
CA THR A 397 -18.68 12.69 2.49
C THR A 397 -17.20 13.08 2.51
N TRP A 398 -16.40 12.26 1.84
CA TRP A 398 -14.98 12.49 1.60
C TRP A 398 -14.70 12.31 0.12
N TYR A 399 -13.90 13.20 -0.45
CA TYR A 399 -13.51 13.11 -1.86
C TYR A 399 -12.21 12.32 -2.00
N ASN A 400 -12.26 11.19 -2.69
CA ASN A 400 -11.06 10.42 -2.99
C ASN A 400 -10.23 11.13 -4.07
N PRO A 401 -9.01 11.63 -3.74
CA PRO A 401 -8.18 12.37 -4.69
C PRO A 401 -7.65 11.51 -5.85
N THR A 402 -7.75 10.19 -5.79
CA THR A 402 -7.34 9.28 -6.87
C THR A 402 -8.39 9.13 -7.96
N LEU A 403 -9.66 9.45 -7.66
CA LEU A 403 -10.71 9.37 -8.65
C LEU A 403 -10.60 10.54 -9.64
N PRO A 404 -10.86 10.30 -10.94
CA PRO A 404 -10.93 11.37 -11.92
C PRO A 404 -11.91 12.43 -11.46
N LYS A 405 -11.57 13.71 -11.70
CA LYS A 405 -12.54 14.78 -11.52
C LYS A 405 -13.75 14.49 -12.40
N GLU A 406 -14.93 14.77 -11.87
CA GLU A 406 -16.17 14.67 -12.64
C GLU A 406 -16.06 15.49 -13.93
N ASP A 407 -16.56 14.91 -15.03
CA ASP A 407 -16.58 15.56 -16.34
C ASP A 407 -17.73 16.57 -16.38
N LEU A 408 -17.52 17.69 -15.68
CA LEU A 408 -18.45 18.79 -15.59
C LEU A 408 -18.32 19.71 -16.81
N THR A 409 -19.44 20.23 -17.29
CA THR A 409 -19.46 21.34 -18.25
C THR A 409 -18.81 22.59 -17.65
N GLU A 410 -18.43 23.58 -18.46
CA GLU A 410 -17.81 24.81 -17.95
C GLU A 410 -18.78 25.58 -17.03
N GLU A 411 -20.09 25.58 -17.33
CA GLU A 411 -21.12 26.16 -16.49
C GLU A 411 -21.20 25.45 -15.12
N GLU A 412 -21.14 24.11 -15.11
CA GLU A 412 -21.15 23.31 -13.89
C GLU A 412 -19.86 23.47 -13.09
N LYS A 413 -18.70 23.64 -13.73
CA LYS A 413 -17.42 23.96 -13.05
C LYS A 413 -17.50 25.31 -12.33
N VAL A 414 -18.07 26.33 -12.96
CA VAL A 414 -18.25 27.66 -12.34
C VAL A 414 -19.24 27.58 -11.19
N ALA A 415 -20.33 26.82 -11.34
CA ALA A 415 -21.28 26.57 -10.25
C ALA A 415 -20.64 25.81 -9.09
N ALA A 416 -19.87 24.75 -9.36
CA ALA A 416 -19.16 23.97 -8.34
C ALA A 416 -18.06 24.77 -7.64
N ALA A 417 -17.37 25.68 -8.34
CA ALA A 417 -16.35 26.55 -7.75
C ALA A 417 -16.94 27.63 -6.82
N THR A 418 -18.23 27.94 -6.96
CA THR A 418 -18.93 28.95 -6.16
C THR A 418 -19.85 28.36 -5.10
N ALA A 419 -20.23 27.08 -5.24
CA ALA A 419 -20.98 26.35 -4.24
C ALA A 419 -20.04 25.85 -3.12
N PRO A 420 -20.42 25.98 -1.83
CA PRO A 420 -19.70 25.29 -0.77
C PRO A 420 -19.78 23.77 -1.00
N PRO A 421 -18.72 23.01 -0.68
CA PRO A 421 -18.75 21.55 -0.83
C PRO A 421 -19.90 20.99 0.02
N GLU A 422 -20.78 20.23 -0.61
CA GLU A 422 -21.90 19.59 0.05
C GLU A 422 -21.38 18.44 0.93
N ILE A 423 -21.14 18.74 2.20
CA ILE A 423 -20.77 17.72 3.19
C ILE A 423 -22.06 17.07 3.68
N LYS A 424 -22.34 15.85 3.23
CA LYS A 424 -23.46 15.06 3.74
C LYS A 424 -22.98 14.19 4.87
N GLU A 425 -23.79 14.10 5.93
CA GLU A 425 -23.56 13.20 7.05
C GLU A 425 -24.48 11.99 6.93
N TYR A 426 -23.96 10.83 7.32
CA TYR A 426 -24.63 9.55 7.26
C TYR A 426 -24.52 8.85 8.60
N GLU A 427 -25.60 8.18 9.00
CA GLU A 427 -25.61 7.24 10.12
C GLU A 427 -25.90 5.84 9.56
N LEU A 428 -24.95 4.92 9.73
CA LEU A 428 -24.95 3.60 9.12
C LEU A 428 -24.88 2.52 10.18
N TRP A 429 -25.71 1.50 10.08
CA TRP A 429 -25.75 0.41 11.06
C TRP A 429 -24.74 -0.67 10.71
N VAL A 430 -23.89 -1.01 11.68
CA VAL A 430 -22.77 -1.95 11.49
C VAL A 430 -22.58 -2.72 12.80
N GLU A 431 -22.23 -4.01 12.72
CA GLU A 431 -22.03 -4.83 13.91
C GLU A 431 -20.89 -4.31 14.80
N ASP A 432 -21.07 -4.44 16.11
CA ASP A 432 -20.09 -3.99 17.11
C ASP A 432 -18.69 -4.60 16.93
N GLU A 433 -18.62 -5.84 16.45
CA GLU A 433 -17.37 -6.55 16.15
C GLU A 433 -16.65 -5.99 14.91
N VAL A 434 -17.40 -5.47 13.93
CA VAL A 434 -16.87 -4.82 12.74
C VAL A 434 -16.43 -3.40 13.09
N LEU A 435 -17.23 -2.69 13.92
CA LEU A 435 -16.91 -1.37 14.44
C LEU A 435 -15.61 -1.36 15.26
N GLU A 436 -15.27 -2.45 15.96
CA GLU A 436 -13.97 -2.60 16.64
C GLU A 436 -12.77 -2.56 15.71
N LYS A 437 -12.97 -2.86 14.42
CA LYS A 437 -11.91 -2.82 13.41
C LYS A 437 -11.81 -1.45 12.75
N CYS A 438 -12.81 -0.61 12.95
CA CYS A 438 -12.90 0.74 12.41
C CYS A 438 -12.31 1.77 13.39
N PHE A 439 -11.99 2.96 12.90
CA PHE A 439 -11.53 4.07 13.73
C PHE A 439 -11.96 5.41 13.15
N VAL A 440 -12.04 6.44 14.00
CA VAL A 440 -12.40 7.80 13.58
C VAL A 440 -11.32 8.38 12.67
N GLY A 441 -11.73 8.99 11.56
CA GLY A 441 -10.88 9.52 10.51
C GLY A 441 -10.61 8.53 9.37
N MET A 442 -10.90 7.23 9.55
CA MET A 442 -10.80 6.22 8.49
C MET A 442 -11.58 6.68 7.25
N LYS A 443 -10.98 6.49 6.08
CA LYS A 443 -11.54 6.87 4.79
C LYS A 443 -11.81 5.62 3.96
N PHE A 444 -12.89 5.58 3.21
CA PHE A 444 -13.15 4.50 2.25
C PHE A 444 -14.17 4.92 1.20
N ASP A 445 -14.18 4.23 0.07
CA ASP A 445 -15.21 4.37 -0.95
C ASP A 445 -16.32 3.35 -0.70
N ALA A 446 -17.57 3.77 -0.85
CA ALA A 446 -18.72 2.90 -0.64
C ALA A 446 -19.84 3.17 -1.62
N THR A 447 -20.57 2.11 -1.96
CA THR A 447 -21.89 2.21 -2.58
C THR A 447 -22.94 2.19 -1.47
N LEU A 448 -23.64 3.29 -1.28
CA LEU A 448 -24.77 3.40 -0.36
C LEU A 448 -26.08 3.12 -1.10
N ARG A 449 -26.99 2.40 -0.45
CA ARG A 449 -28.35 2.19 -0.95
C ARG A 449 -29.38 2.56 0.10
N GLU A 450 -30.43 3.24 -0.34
CA GLU A 450 -31.54 3.68 0.50
C GLU A 450 -32.84 3.00 0.08
N LEU A 451 -33.56 2.44 1.05
CA LEU A 451 -34.90 1.89 0.85
C LEU A 451 -35.97 2.97 0.98
N ASN A 452 -37.11 2.80 0.31
CA ASN A 452 -38.26 3.72 0.43
C ASN A 452 -38.89 3.81 1.83
N CYS A 453 -38.39 3.05 2.80
CA CYS A 453 -38.74 3.17 4.22
C CYS A 453 -37.71 3.95 5.06
N GLY A 454 -36.65 4.49 4.44
CA GLY A 454 -35.61 5.29 5.11
C GLY A 454 -34.43 4.50 5.67
N VAL A 455 -34.32 3.19 5.40
CA VAL A 455 -33.14 2.41 5.79
C VAL A 455 -32.02 2.64 4.79
N LEU A 456 -30.88 3.10 5.28
CA LEU A 456 -29.65 3.30 4.54
C LEU A 456 -28.64 2.21 4.91
N TYR A 457 -27.98 1.60 3.92
CA TYR A 457 -27.02 0.52 4.15
C TYR A 457 -25.88 0.55 3.12
N PHE A 458 -24.76 -0.08 3.48
CA PHE A 458 -23.65 -0.33 2.56
C PHE A 458 -23.97 -1.48 1.60
N ASP A 459 -23.96 -1.23 0.30
CA ASP A 459 -23.98 -2.29 -0.70
C ASP A 459 -22.57 -2.84 -0.94
N THR A 460 -21.58 -1.97 -1.05
CA THR A 460 -20.16 -2.32 -1.14
C THR A 460 -19.31 -1.32 -0.35
N VAL A 461 -18.15 -1.77 0.11
CA VAL A 461 -17.09 -0.94 0.70
C VAL A 461 -15.77 -1.36 0.08
N ILE A 462 -15.03 -0.42 -0.49
CA ILE A 462 -13.74 -0.63 -1.14
C ILE A 462 -12.77 0.49 -0.76
N GLY A 463 -11.48 0.32 -1.06
CA GLY A 463 -10.49 1.40 -0.91
C GLY A 463 -10.38 1.92 0.54
N VAL A 464 -10.15 1.04 1.51
CA VAL A 464 -10.02 1.46 2.92
C VAL A 464 -8.64 2.10 3.18
N HIS A 465 -8.65 3.30 3.72
CA HIS A 465 -7.50 4.17 3.88
C HIS A 465 -7.37 4.74 5.31
N CYS A 466 -6.12 5.07 5.68
CA CYS A 466 -5.78 5.67 6.97
C CYS A 466 -6.36 7.09 7.14
N SER A 467 -6.38 7.60 8.38
CA SER A 467 -6.91 8.94 8.68
C SER A 467 -6.09 10.05 8.02
N PHE A 468 -4.79 9.82 7.88
CA PHE A 468 -3.83 10.72 7.23
C PHE A 468 -3.64 10.43 5.74
N TYR A 469 -4.59 9.75 5.08
CA TYR A 469 -4.50 9.44 3.65
C TYR A 469 -4.16 10.67 2.83
N THR A 470 -3.00 10.62 2.17
CA THR A 470 -2.43 11.74 1.42
C THR A 470 -1.90 11.22 0.10
N LEU A 471 -2.39 11.79 -1.01
CA LEU A 471 -1.84 11.53 -2.33
C LEU A 471 -0.79 12.59 -2.65
N LEU A 472 0.45 12.18 -2.93
CA LEU A 472 1.49 13.10 -3.39
C LEU A 472 1.70 12.99 -4.91
N PRO A 473 1.96 14.11 -5.61
CA PRO A 473 2.36 14.09 -7.01
C PRO A 473 3.59 13.22 -7.29
N ASN A 474 4.41 12.95 -6.27
CA ASN A 474 5.56 12.05 -6.34
C ASN A 474 5.19 10.67 -6.87
N GLU A 475 3.96 10.20 -6.68
CA GLU A 475 3.47 8.93 -7.23
C GLU A 475 3.51 8.89 -8.77
N LEU A 476 3.27 10.02 -9.41
CA LEU A 476 3.31 10.15 -10.87
C LEU A 476 4.75 10.14 -11.42
N MET A 477 5.74 10.40 -10.55
CA MET A 477 7.15 10.43 -10.93
C MET A 477 7.82 9.05 -10.82
N ILE A 478 7.14 8.06 -10.22
CA ILE A 478 7.70 6.72 -10.06
C ILE A 478 7.81 6.04 -11.43
N GLY A 479 9.05 5.72 -11.83
CA GLY A 479 9.32 5.12 -13.14
C GLY A 479 9.26 6.10 -14.31
N TRP A 480 9.03 7.39 -14.04
CA TRP A 480 9.13 8.43 -15.06
C TRP A 480 10.57 8.49 -15.58
N ARG A 481 10.71 8.53 -16.90
CA ARG A 481 11.99 8.72 -17.59
C ARG A 481 11.88 9.99 -18.41
N GLU A 482 12.94 10.78 -18.38
CA GLU A 482 13.00 11.97 -19.22
C GLU A 482 12.79 11.56 -20.69
N PRO A 483 11.84 12.19 -21.40
CA PRO A 483 11.61 11.88 -22.80
C PRO A 483 12.91 12.05 -23.58
N GLY A 484 13.35 10.96 -24.23
CA GLY A 484 14.53 11.01 -25.07
C GLY A 484 14.37 12.07 -26.17
N PRO A 485 15.48 12.61 -26.69
CA PRO A 485 15.41 13.49 -27.85
C PRO A 485 14.60 12.80 -28.94
N ARG A 486 13.66 13.53 -29.55
CA ARG A 486 12.90 13.00 -30.69
C ARG A 486 13.91 12.54 -31.73
N LEU A 487 14.03 11.22 -31.90
CA LEU A 487 14.83 10.68 -32.98
C LEU A 487 14.24 11.27 -34.27
N PRO A 488 15.04 11.88 -35.14
CA PRO A 488 14.55 12.34 -36.42
C PRO A 488 13.87 11.14 -37.08
N MET A 489 12.61 11.34 -37.49
CA MET A 489 11.86 10.34 -38.23
C MET A 489 12.77 9.87 -39.34
N ARG A 490 13.20 8.60 -39.31
CA ARG A 490 14.11 8.07 -40.32
C ARG A 490 13.37 8.21 -41.63
N GLU A 491 13.72 9.23 -42.42
CA GLU A 491 13.30 9.30 -43.81
C GLU A 491 13.69 7.95 -44.39
N LYS A 492 12.68 7.17 -44.77
CA LYS A 492 12.92 5.95 -45.53
C LYS A 492 13.57 6.44 -46.81
N ASN A 493 14.89 6.40 -46.84
CA ASN A 493 15.66 6.52 -48.06
C ASN A 493 15.20 5.35 -48.94
N VAL A 494 14.18 5.60 -49.76
CA VAL A 494 13.84 4.78 -50.91
C VAL A 494 14.88 5.11 -51.98
N ASP A 495 16.14 4.78 -51.68
CA ASP A 495 17.20 4.79 -52.65
C ASP A 495 17.56 3.33 -52.88
N GLY A 496 16.93 2.78 -53.92
CA GLY A 496 17.21 1.45 -54.41
C GLY A 496 18.69 1.36 -54.80
N ARG A 497 19.49 0.79 -53.91
CA ARG A 497 20.78 0.22 -54.26
C ARG A 497 20.55 -1.24 -54.59
N ILE A 498 20.40 -1.52 -55.88
CA ILE A 498 20.66 -2.84 -56.43
C ILE A 498 22.17 -3.05 -56.28
N ASP A 499 22.57 -4.02 -55.45
CA ASP A 499 23.92 -4.56 -55.47
C ASP A 499 24.01 -5.72 -56.47
N ASP A 500 25.14 -5.79 -57.15
CA ASP A 500 25.36 -6.59 -58.36
C ASP A 500 25.74 -8.05 -58.06
N THR A 501 25.16 -8.61 -56.99
CA THR A 501 25.44 -10.00 -56.56
C THR A 501 24.15 -10.66 -56.10
N GLY A 502 23.35 -11.16 -57.04
CA GLY A 502 22.05 -11.78 -56.81
C GLY A 502 22.05 -12.90 -55.76
N LYS A 503 21.87 -12.51 -54.50
CA LYS A 503 21.47 -13.35 -53.38
C LYS A 503 20.51 -12.56 -52.50
N GLU A 504 19.26 -13.02 -52.45
CA GLU A 504 18.28 -12.59 -51.47
C GLU A 504 18.74 -13.04 -50.08
N GLU A 505 19.10 -12.11 -49.19
CA GLU A 505 19.07 -12.38 -47.75
C GLU A 505 17.65 -12.14 -47.26
N LYS A 506 17.04 -13.21 -46.72
CA LYS A 506 15.80 -13.16 -45.97
C LYS A 506 16.09 -12.55 -44.61
N ASP A 507 15.38 -11.48 -44.27
CA ASP A 507 15.28 -11.01 -42.90
C ASP A 507 14.42 -12.00 -42.10
N ASP A 508 15.06 -12.94 -41.42
CA ASP A 508 14.46 -13.75 -40.38
C ASP A 508 14.26 -12.87 -39.12
N LEU A 509 13.05 -12.36 -38.94
CA LEU A 509 12.60 -11.72 -37.71
C LEU A 509 12.04 -12.79 -36.76
N ASP A 510 12.92 -13.44 -36.00
CA ASP A 510 12.57 -14.16 -34.78
C ASP A 510 13.21 -13.42 -33.59
N GLY A 511 12.43 -13.12 -32.55
CA GLY A 511 12.99 -12.65 -31.29
C GLY A 511 12.04 -11.88 -30.39
N ASP A 512 11.27 -12.64 -29.62
CA ASP A 512 10.42 -12.22 -28.50
C ASP A 512 11.11 -11.27 -27.50
N GLY A 513 10.30 -10.38 -26.91
CA GLY A 513 10.70 -9.58 -25.76
C GLY A 513 9.55 -8.69 -25.26
N PHE A 514 8.63 -9.28 -24.49
CA PHE A 514 7.82 -8.55 -23.51
C PHE A 514 8.52 -8.54 -22.16
#